data_AF-A0A518LH69-F1
#
_entry.id   AF-A0A518LH69-F1
#
_cell.length_a   1.000
_cell.length_b   1.000
_cell.length_c   1.000
_cell.angle_alpha   90.00
_cell.angle_beta   90.00
_cell.angle_gamma   90.00
#
_symmetry.space_group_name_H-M   'P 1'
#
loop_
_entity.id
_entity.type
_entity.pdbx_description
1 polymer ?
#
loop_
_entity_poly.entity_id
_entity_poly.type
_entity_poly.pdbx_seq_one_letter_code
_entity_poly.pdbx_strand_id
1 'polypeptide(L)'
;MSLNQVFSISQRGPLLAAGLTDLSQRDLLALACVVLGVIAQMLQRRLPAGLGPSLFVAGATFGGGIIVHDRFTGTQPAIYLTLVFASVICMVCSGTGAATALGERSRRNDGRHPPSDIFFTWSLIAGFTAAGLIAYFLAVHTGQRLFSLSRERGQAVPLGGFLALAALLVAVLVWRLSHCRPHQPTMLLVIGALAAWWGAMVFPLARGGQAEVGLIAWLPPWWSWVFQLMAGLAALIVAAAVIQDNRYRRRIMAAWPDRLDELVEPYLRWPGYIQTEAMIAAALLVLCVYQLVRREAPSAALFSAAAVASLSAGSACLFLAYRRWSANTAGLGMALVTATIVHASAAIATLMLPDSLSAQYAHRMPVLYNAILLSLAVMAALWRWLARVWDQQLLDGIAWTTTGRMIPYARRTAFFIIAIAALVAFQMAIWPQRIPEVDDNTAGRIVCGTGAMLLFALIAAIAARQGGSPALAAMSLVFVAAAALFVFVRLPASALRGWLVQYDAVVYSVAALPILGLAELVPATRWRAFAVPLWMVALLLLPAGALTQLLGAPLPEGWVKPLTLAILGAVYGIAGLREHRRAFLVLAGVLIVASVTTLLRA
;
A
#
# COMPACT_ATOMS: atom_id res chain seq x y z
N MET A 1 30.74 -17.41 6.69
CA MET A 1 31.09 -18.84 6.78
C MET A 1 31.63 -19.27 5.43
N SER A 2 32.91 -19.64 5.34
CA SER A 2 33.53 -20.07 4.09
C SER A 2 33.11 -21.50 3.75
N LEU A 3 32.98 -21.82 2.45
CA LEU A 3 32.67 -23.16 1.92
C LEU A 3 33.60 -24.25 2.49
N ASN A 4 34.81 -23.89 2.93
CA ASN A 4 35.77 -24.81 3.55
C ASN A 4 35.33 -25.37 4.92
N GLN A 5 34.51 -24.66 5.70
CA GLN A 5 34.00 -25.20 6.97
C GLN A 5 32.90 -26.25 6.76
N VAL A 6 32.16 -26.18 5.66
CA VAL A 6 31.14 -27.19 5.32
C VAL A 6 31.80 -28.49 4.85
N PHE A 7 32.93 -28.39 4.13
CA PHE A 7 33.68 -29.57 3.68
C PHE A 7 34.51 -30.24 4.79
N SER A 8 34.96 -29.51 5.81
CA SER A 8 35.70 -30.11 6.94
C SER A 8 34.85 -31.06 7.80
N ILE A 9 33.52 -30.93 7.78
CA ILE A 9 32.62 -31.85 8.49
C ILE A 9 32.48 -33.19 7.73
N SER A 10 32.80 -33.23 6.43
CA SER A 10 32.67 -34.44 5.60
C SER A 10 33.85 -35.43 5.70
N GLN A 11 34.92 -35.10 6.43
CA GLN A 11 36.10 -35.97 6.58
C GLN A 11 36.09 -36.90 7.80
N ARG A 12 34.99 -36.99 8.56
CA ARG A 12 34.85 -38.06 9.57
C ARG A 12 34.33 -39.33 8.88
N GLY A 13 35.18 -40.35 8.83
CA GLY A 13 34.90 -41.68 8.27
C GLY A 13 33.74 -42.45 8.95
N PRO A 14 33.47 -43.70 8.54
CA PRO A 14 32.21 -44.39 8.78
C PRO A 14 32.07 -44.87 10.24
N LEU A 15 31.53 -44.02 11.10
CA LEU A 15 30.97 -44.37 12.41
C LEU A 15 29.47 -44.70 12.24
N LEU A 16 29.14 -45.86 11.66
CA LEU A 16 27.75 -46.29 11.49
C LEU A 16 27.21 -47.20 12.61
N ALA A 17 28.06 -47.66 13.54
CA ALA A 17 27.62 -48.59 14.59
C ALA A 17 27.67 -48.03 16.03
N ALA A 18 28.51 -47.03 16.33
CA ALA A 18 28.72 -46.54 17.70
C ALA A 18 27.97 -45.23 18.05
N GLY A 19 27.28 -44.60 17.08
CA GLY A 19 26.55 -43.34 17.29
C GLY A 19 25.03 -43.47 17.34
N LEU A 20 24.48 -44.69 17.27
CA LEU A 20 23.03 -44.93 17.27
C LEU A 20 22.40 -44.90 18.67
N THR A 21 23.20 -44.86 19.73
CA THR A 21 22.70 -44.90 21.12
C THR A 21 22.30 -43.53 21.68
N ASP A 22 22.74 -42.42 21.06
CA ASP A 22 22.37 -41.04 21.44
C ASP A 22 21.64 -40.31 20.30
N LEU A 23 20.78 -41.01 19.56
CA LEU A 23 19.88 -40.33 18.63
C LEU A 23 18.83 -39.54 19.42
N SER A 24 18.70 -38.25 19.12
CA SER A 24 17.61 -37.45 19.70
C SER A 24 16.26 -38.07 19.30
N GLN A 25 15.25 -37.91 20.14
CA GLN A 25 13.88 -38.39 19.84
C GLN A 25 13.36 -37.84 18.49
N ARG A 26 13.89 -36.69 18.05
CA ARG A 26 13.56 -36.04 16.77
C ARG A 26 14.29 -36.67 15.59
N ASP A 27 15.55 -37.08 15.75
CA ASP A 27 16.29 -37.82 14.72
C ASP A 27 15.65 -39.19 14.45
N LEU A 28 15.20 -39.87 15.51
CA LEU A 28 14.43 -41.12 15.40
C LEU A 28 13.12 -40.91 14.64
N LEU A 29 12.42 -39.80 14.89
CA LEU A 29 11.18 -39.47 14.18
C LEU A 29 11.44 -39.14 12.71
N ALA A 30 12.51 -38.39 12.41
CA ALA A 30 12.91 -38.12 11.03
C ALA A 30 13.28 -39.39 10.26
N LEU A 31 14.07 -40.28 10.88
CA LEU A 31 14.43 -41.57 10.32
C LEU A 31 13.18 -42.43 10.09
N ALA A 32 12.26 -42.48 11.05
CA ALA A 32 11.00 -43.21 10.92
C ALA A 32 10.16 -42.71 9.74
N CYS A 33 10.06 -41.39 9.54
CA CYS A 33 9.38 -40.81 8.36
C CYS A 33 10.02 -41.26 7.04
N VAL A 34 11.35 -41.23 6.92
CA VAL A 34 12.05 -41.65 5.70
C VAL A 34 11.89 -43.15 5.45
N VAL A 35 12.09 -43.98 6.47
CA VAL A 35 11.97 -45.44 6.38
C VAL A 35 10.53 -45.84 6.00
N LEU A 36 9.52 -45.23 6.62
CA LEU A 36 8.11 -45.47 6.27
C LEU A 36 7.84 -45.11 4.80
N GLY A 37 8.39 -44.00 4.33
CA GLY A 37 8.29 -43.59 2.92
C GLY A 37 8.95 -44.59 1.96
N VAL A 38 10.14 -45.10 2.29
CA VAL A 38 10.84 -46.13 1.50
C VAL A 38 10.05 -47.45 1.46
N ILE A 39 9.53 -47.90 2.61
CA ILE A 39 8.71 -49.11 2.71
C ILE A 39 7.43 -48.94 1.87
N ALA A 40 6.76 -47.79 1.95
CA ALA A 40 5.59 -47.50 1.13
C ALA A 40 5.91 -47.53 -0.37
N GLN A 41 7.09 -47.04 -0.78
CA GLN A 41 7.55 -47.11 -2.18
C GLN A 41 7.83 -48.55 -2.63
N MET A 42 8.45 -49.37 -1.79
CA MET A 42 8.68 -50.79 -2.08
C MET A 42 7.34 -51.55 -2.20
N LEU A 43 6.36 -51.18 -1.38
CA LEU A 43 5.01 -51.77 -1.37
C LEU A 43 4.04 -51.11 -2.37
N GLN A 44 4.51 -50.23 -3.26
CA GLN A 44 3.63 -49.47 -4.17
C GLN A 44 2.68 -50.33 -5.02
N ARG A 45 3.07 -51.59 -5.32
CA ARG A 45 2.22 -52.54 -6.07
C ARG A 45 1.00 -53.02 -5.29
N ARG A 46 1.04 -52.93 -3.95
CA ARG A 46 -0.04 -53.36 -3.04
C ARG A 46 -0.86 -52.20 -2.50
N LEU A 47 -0.39 -50.97 -2.69
CA LEU A 47 -1.08 -49.76 -2.23
C LEU A 47 -1.97 -49.19 -3.33
N PRO A 48 -3.00 -48.39 -2.98
CA PRO A 48 -3.77 -47.62 -3.96
C PRO A 48 -2.84 -46.84 -4.90
N ALA A 49 -3.22 -46.75 -6.17
CA ALA A 49 -2.41 -46.10 -7.19
C ALA A 49 -1.97 -44.71 -6.71
N GLY A 50 -0.65 -44.51 -6.62
CA GLY A 50 -0.08 -43.23 -6.21
C GLY A 50 0.23 -43.04 -4.73
N LEU A 51 -0.34 -43.84 -3.84
CA LEU A 51 -0.14 -43.69 -2.40
C LEU A 51 1.31 -44.00 -1.99
N GLY A 52 1.94 -45.00 -2.60
CA GLY A 52 3.37 -45.32 -2.38
C GLY A 52 4.30 -44.14 -2.68
N PRO A 53 4.31 -43.59 -3.91
CA PRO A 53 5.09 -42.41 -4.27
C PRO A 53 4.77 -41.18 -3.40
N SER A 54 3.50 -40.97 -3.04
CA SER A 54 3.11 -39.86 -2.17
C SER A 54 3.71 -39.99 -0.77
N LEU A 55 3.62 -41.17 -0.16
CA LEU A 55 4.21 -41.43 1.15
C LEU A 55 5.73 -41.37 1.14
N PHE A 56 6.37 -41.76 0.03
CA PHE A 56 7.80 -41.61 -0.14
C PHE A 56 8.22 -40.13 -0.15
N VAL A 57 7.57 -39.31 -0.97
CA VAL A 57 7.87 -37.88 -1.05
C VAL A 57 7.53 -37.19 0.27
N ALA A 58 6.42 -37.55 0.92
CA ALA A 58 6.09 -37.08 2.26
C ALA A 58 7.19 -37.43 3.27
N GLY A 59 7.59 -38.70 3.34
CA GLY A 59 8.61 -39.20 4.26
C GLY A 59 9.95 -38.51 4.08
N ALA A 60 10.40 -38.33 2.83
CA ALA A 60 11.63 -37.60 2.51
C ALA A 60 11.53 -36.10 2.86
N THR A 61 10.39 -35.48 2.59
CA THR A 61 10.16 -34.04 2.84
C THR A 61 10.08 -33.74 4.34
N PHE A 62 9.28 -34.50 5.08
CA PHE A 62 9.13 -34.34 6.53
C PHE A 62 10.41 -34.75 7.26
N GLY A 63 11.01 -35.89 6.92
CA GLY A 63 12.24 -36.36 7.54
C GLY A 63 13.39 -35.38 7.33
N GLY A 64 13.62 -34.92 6.10
CA GLY A 64 14.65 -33.91 5.84
C GLY A 64 14.33 -32.56 6.47
N GLY A 65 13.06 -32.15 6.49
CA GLY A 65 12.64 -30.90 7.13
C GLY A 65 12.89 -30.89 8.64
N ILE A 66 12.64 -32.01 9.32
CA ILE A 66 12.90 -32.17 10.75
C ILE A 66 14.40 -32.12 11.04
N ILE A 67 15.24 -32.82 10.26
CA ILE A 67 16.70 -32.80 10.43
C ILE A 67 17.26 -31.38 10.24
N VAL A 68 16.78 -30.68 9.21
CA VAL A 68 17.16 -29.30 8.91
C VAL A 68 16.72 -28.35 10.02
N HIS A 69 15.51 -28.53 10.54
CA HIS A 69 15.02 -27.70 11.63
C HIS A 69 15.82 -27.95 12.92
N ASP A 70 15.97 -29.22 13.33
CA ASP A 70 16.56 -29.61 14.61
C ASP A 70 18.04 -29.23 14.72
N ARG A 71 18.83 -29.48 13.67
CA ARG A 71 20.26 -29.14 13.68
C ARG A 71 20.56 -27.65 13.76
N PHE A 72 19.58 -26.80 13.49
CA PHE A 72 19.77 -25.35 13.42
C PHE A 72 18.78 -24.57 14.31
N THR A 73 17.94 -25.23 15.11
CA THR A 73 16.93 -24.57 15.96
C THR A 73 17.55 -23.43 16.78
N GLY A 74 16.90 -22.27 16.78
CA GLY A 74 17.34 -21.09 17.55
C GLY A 74 18.31 -20.17 16.82
N THR A 75 18.72 -20.47 15.58
CA THR A 75 19.63 -19.62 14.80
C THR A 75 18.96 -19.15 13.50
N GLN A 76 19.21 -17.90 13.06
CA GLN A 76 18.77 -17.41 11.74
C GLN A 76 19.05 -18.35 10.54
N PRO A 77 20.15 -19.12 10.49
CA PRO A 77 20.37 -20.10 9.42
C PRO A 77 19.32 -21.22 9.33
N ALA A 78 18.55 -21.53 10.38
CA ALA A 78 17.54 -22.60 10.33
C ALA A 78 16.42 -22.33 9.32
N ILE A 79 15.86 -21.13 9.37
CA ILE A 79 14.77 -20.70 8.46
C ILE A 79 15.28 -20.69 7.02
N TYR A 80 16.51 -20.20 6.83
CA TYR A 80 17.14 -20.13 5.52
C TYR A 80 17.42 -21.52 4.93
N LEU A 81 17.93 -22.46 5.73
CA LEU A 81 18.22 -23.81 5.27
C LEU A 81 16.92 -24.58 4.98
N THR A 82 15.87 -24.34 5.78
CA THR A 82 14.51 -24.86 5.53
C THR A 82 13.97 -24.34 4.20
N LEU A 83 14.16 -23.05 3.91
CA LEU A 83 13.77 -22.45 2.64
C LEU A 83 14.48 -23.11 1.46
N VAL A 84 15.81 -23.22 1.50
CA VAL A 84 16.59 -23.85 0.42
C VAL A 84 16.16 -25.29 0.22
N PHE A 85 15.96 -26.04 1.30
CA PHE A 85 15.50 -27.42 1.27
C PHE A 85 14.12 -27.55 0.59
N ALA A 86 13.14 -26.74 1.00
CA ALA A 86 11.80 -26.74 0.39
C ALA A 86 11.83 -26.39 -1.11
N SER A 87 12.65 -25.40 -1.50
CA SER A 87 12.84 -25.03 -2.91
C SER A 87 13.49 -26.15 -3.74
N VAL A 88 14.50 -26.85 -3.20
CA VAL A 88 15.15 -27.98 -3.88
C VAL A 88 14.18 -29.15 -4.05
N ILE A 89 13.40 -29.49 -3.01
CA ILE A 89 12.37 -30.54 -3.11
C ILE A 89 11.34 -30.17 -4.17
N CYS A 90 10.88 -28.91 -4.19
CA CYS A 90 9.94 -28.42 -5.20
C CYS A 90 10.49 -28.66 -6.62
N MET A 91 11.75 -28.30 -6.86
CA MET A 91 12.44 -28.48 -8.14
C MET A 91 12.59 -29.97 -8.50
N VAL A 92 13.04 -30.81 -7.56
CA VAL A 92 13.21 -32.25 -7.77
C VAL A 92 11.87 -32.91 -8.10
N CYS A 93 10.81 -32.60 -7.35
CA CYS A 93 9.47 -33.14 -7.59
C CYS A 93 8.89 -32.69 -8.93
N SER A 94 9.12 -31.43 -9.35
CA SER A 94 8.74 -31.00 -10.71
C SER A 94 9.51 -31.76 -11.79
N GLY A 95 10.81 -31.96 -11.59
CA GLY A 95 11.68 -32.71 -12.51
C GLY A 95 11.24 -34.16 -12.69
N THR A 96 10.98 -34.86 -11.58
CA THR A 96 10.50 -36.24 -11.62
C THR A 96 9.09 -36.33 -12.22
N GLY A 97 8.20 -35.39 -11.90
CA GLY A 97 6.87 -35.29 -12.51
C GLY A 97 6.94 -35.07 -14.02
N ALA A 98 7.84 -34.21 -14.49
CA ALA A 98 8.02 -33.97 -15.93
C ALA A 98 8.63 -35.19 -16.64
N ALA A 99 9.64 -35.83 -16.06
CA ALA A 99 10.26 -37.02 -16.63
C ALA A 99 9.28 -38.20 -16.72
N THR A 100 8.48 -38.43 -15.68
CA THR A 100 7.43 -39.46 -15.67
C THR A 100 6.34 -39.17 -16.70
N ALA A 101 5.86 -37.92 -16.80
CA ALA A 101 4.89 -37.52 -17.81
C ALA A 101 5.40 -37.69 -19.26
N LEU A 102 6.68 -37.42 -19.51
CA LEU A 102 7.30 -37.64 -20.83
C LEU A 102 7.39 -39.14 -21.16
N GLY A 103 7.74 -39.99 -20.18
CA GLY A 103 7.76 -41.44 -20.35
C GLY A 103 6.38 -42.05 -20.58
N GLU A 104 5.34 -41.53 -19.91
CA GLU A 104 3.94 -41.96 -20.05
C GLU A 104 3.35 -41.64 -21.43
N ARG A 105 3.72 -40.49 -22.03
CA ARG A 105 3.32 -40.18 -23.42
C ARG A 105 3.72 -41.27 -24.41
N SER A 106 4.81 -41.98 -24.13
CA SER A 106 5.28 -43.11 -24.95
C SER A 106 4.54 -44.43 -24.68
N ARG A 107 3.75 -44.54 -23.60
CA ARG A 107 3.09 -45.79 -23.14
C ARG A 107 1.56 -45.72 -23.12
N ARG A 108 0.97 -44.89 -23.98
CA ARG A 108 -0.42 -44.38 -23.95
C ARG A 108 -1.58 -45.43 -23.96
N ASN A 109 -1.32 -46.73 -23.89
CA ASN A 109 -2.34 -47.79 -23.95
C ASN A 109 -2.82 -48.33 -22.60
N ASP A 110 -2.11 -48.10 -21.50
CA ASP A 110 -2.52 -48.63 -20.19
C ASP A 110 -3.33 -47.57 -19.43
N GLY A 111 -4.65 -47.73 -19.34
CA GLY A 111 -5.61 -46.81 -18.69
C GLY A 111 -5.46 -46.61 -17.17
N ARG A 112 -4.24 -46.64 -16.63
CA ARG A 112 -3.94 -46.34 -15.22
C ARG A 112 -3.68 -44.83 -15.05
N HIS A 113 -4.13 -44.29 -13.92
CA HIS A 113 -3.88 -42.89 -13.56
C HIS A 113 -2.37 -42.58 -13.53
N PRO A 114 -1.93 -41.43 -14.07
CA PRO A 114 -0.53 -41.12 -14.23
C PRO A 114 0.14 -40.79 -12.88
N PRO A 115 1.20 -41.50 -12.46
CA PRO A 115 1.98 -41.14 -11.26
C PRO A 115 2.56 -39.72 -11.28
N SER A 116 2.61 -39.06 -12.44
CA SER A 116 3.11 -37.68 -12.59
C SER A 116 2.31 -36.64 -11.80
N ASP A 117 0.99 -36.79 -11.64
CA ASP A 117 0.13 -35.81 -10.92
C ASP A 117 0.49 -35.66 -9.43
N ILE A 118 1.03 -36.73 -8.84
CA ILE A 118 1.37 -36.78 -7.41
C ILE A 118 2.66 -36.00 -7.16
N PHE A 119 3.66 -36.18 -8.02
CA PHE A 119 4.89 -35.40 -7.96
C PHE A 119 4.62 -33.90 -8.17
N PHE A 120 3.69 -33.54 -9.07
CA PHE A 120 3.28 -32.14 -9.24
C PHE A 120 2.55 -31.58 -8.02
N THR A 121 1.71 -32.39 -7.36
CA THR A 121 1.01 -31.98 -6.13
C THR A 121 2.00 -31.69 -5.00
N TRP A 122 2.97 -32.58 -4.77
CA TRP A 122 4.03 -32.37 -3.78
C TRP A 122 4.94 -31.20 -4.14
N SER A 123 5.26 -31.03 -5.42
CA SER A 123 6.00 -29.86 -5.90
C SER A 123 5.25 -28.56 -5.59
N LEU A 124 3.92 -28.52 -5.78
CA LEU A 124 3.11 -27.35 -5.45
C LEU A 124 3.09 -27.07 -3.94
N ILE A 125 2.96 -28.10 -3.09
CA ILE A 125 3.00 -27.96 -1.63
C ILE A 125 4.36 -27.42 -1.18
N ALA A 126 5.45 -28.01 -1.66
CA ALA A 126 6.81 -27.58 -1.36
C ALA A 126 7.08 -26.17 -1.88
N GLY A 127 6.61 -25.84 -3.09
CA GLY A 127 6.72 -24.53 -3.70
C GLY A 127 5.95 -23.45 -2.94
N PHE A 128 4.72 -23.74 -2.50
CA PHE A 128 3.93 -22.83 -1.67
C PHE A 128 4.58 -22.60 -0.31
N THR A 129 5.11 -23.66 0.30
CA THR A 129 5.84 -23.58 1.57
C THR A 129 7.09 -22.70 1.43
N ALA A 130 7.89 -22.93 0.39
CA ALA A 130 9.07 -22.11 0.09
C ALA A 130 8.69 -20.64 -0.16
N ALA A 131 7.68 -20.37 -1.00
CA ALA A 131 7.21 -19.00 -1.26
C ALA A 131 6.68 -18.31 0.01
N GLY A 132 5.96 -19.05 0.87
CA GLY A 132 5.50 -18.57 2.17
C GLY A 132 6.65 -18.22 3.11
N LEU A 133 7.68 -19.06 3.18
CA LEU A 133 8.89 -18.80 3.97
C LEU A 133 9.66 -17.59 3.44
N ILE A 134 9.77 -17.42 2.11
CA ILE A 134 10.37 -16.23 1.49
C ILE A 134 9.58 -14.98 1.88
N ALA A 135 8.25 -15.01 1.71
CA ALA A 135 7.39 -13.88 2.03
C ALA A 135 7.46 -13.51 3.52
N TYR A 136 7.45 -14.51 4.41
CA TYR A 136 7.61 -14.31 5.85
C TYR A 136 8.98 -13.67 6.16
N PHE A 137 10.06 -14.22 5.63
CA PHE A 137 11.41 -13.70 5.84
C PHE A 137 11.53 -12.25 5.37
N LEU A 138 11.03 -11.95 4.17
CA LEU A 138 11.02 -10.60 3.59
C LEU A 138 10.14 -9.64 4.38
N ALA A 139 8.98 -10.08 4.85
CA ALA A 139 8.08 -9.27 5.68
C ALA A 139 8.73 -8.90 7.02
N VAL A 140 9.35 -9.86 7.70
CA VAL A 140 10.08 -9.63 8.96
C VAL A 140 11.21 -8.64 8.75
N HIS A 141 12.07 -8.85 7.73
CA HIS A 141 13.18 -7.94 7.45
C HIS A 141 12.68 -6.56 7.06
N THR A 142 11.66 -6.46 6.20
CA THR A 142 11.08 -5.16 5.82
C THR A 142 10.48 -4.45 7.03
N GLY A 143 9.77 -5.17 7.90
CA GLY A 143 9.24 -4.64 9.15
C GLY A 143 10.36 -4.10 10.05
N GLN A 144 11.44 -4.86 10.22
CA GLN A 144 12.62 -4.39 10.93
C GLN A 144 13.16 -3.11 10.29
N ARG A 145 13.37 -3.05 8.97
CA ARG A 145 13.86 -1.84 8.28
C ARG A 145 12.95 -0.63 8.44
N LEU A 146 11.64 -0.83 8.48
CA LEU A 146 10.65 0.25 8.59
C LEU A 146 10.51 0.79 10.02
N PHE A 147 10.63 -0.08 11.02
CA PHE A 147 10.32 0.25 12.42
C PHE A 147 11.54 0.31 13.35
N SER A 148 12.70 -0.24 12.98
CA SER A 148 13.90 -0.17 13.82
C SER A 148 14.49 1.24 13.77
N LEU A 149 14.23 2.03 14.82
CA LEU A 149 14.90 3.31 15.10
C LEU A 149 16.35 3.11 15.56
N SER A 150 16.69 1.92 16.05
CA SER A 150 18.05 1.56 16.43
C SER A 150 18.89 1.28 15.18
N ARG A 151 20.09 1.86 15.21
CA ARG A 151 21.18 1.79 14.23
C ARG A 151 21.77 0.38 14.11
N GLU A 152 20.96 -0.67 14.25
CA GLU A 152 21.43 -2.04 14.13
C GLU A 152 21.93 -2.24 12.70
N ARG A 153 23.26 -2.43 12.63
CA ARG A 153 24.01 -2.68 11.42
C ARG A 153 23.28 -3.75 10.62
N GLY A 154 22.93 -3.38 9.38
CA GLY A 154 22.19 -4.22 8.46
C GLY A 154 22.73 -5.64 8.45
N GLN A 155 21.96 -6.57 8.99
CA GLN A 155 22.13 -7.97 8.66
C GLN A 155 21.84 -8.08 7.16
N ALA A 156 22.92 -8.21 6.39
CA ALA A 156 22.82 -8.42 4.96
C ALA A 156 22.01 -9.69 4.72
N VAL A 157 20.92 -9.57 3.96
CA VAL A 157 20.11 -10.72 3.60
C VAL A 157 20.97 -11.68 2.78
N PRO A 158 21.01 -12.98 3.12
CA PRO A 158 21.87 -13.94 2.45
C PRO A 158 21.52 -14.06 0.96
N LEU A 159 22.55 -14.10 0.11
CA LEU A 159 22.37 -14.15 -1.36
C LEU A 159 21.64 -15.40 -1.84
N GLY A 160 21.72 -16.53 -1.15
CA GLY A 160 21.10 -17.75 -1.68
C GLY A 160 19.59 -17.85 -1.52
N GLY A 161 18.89 -16.81 -1.04
CA GLY A 161 17.45 -16.70 -1.35
C GLY A 161 17.18 -16.57 -2.84
N PHE A 162 18.13 -16.03 -3.63
CA PHE A 162 18.06 -16.10 -5.10
C PHE A 162 18.17 -17.53 -5.62
N LEU A 163 18.92 -18.42 -4.96
CA LEU A 163 18.97 -19.83 -5.33
C LEU A 163 17.62 -20.49 -5.07
N ALA A 164 16.98 -20.18 -3.94
CA ALA A 164 15.63 -20.67 -3.62
C ALA A 164 14.60 -20.19 -4.65
N LEU A 165 14.66 -18.92 -5.06
CA LEU A 165 13.81 -18.35 -6.12
C LEU A 165 14.09 -18.95 -7.51
N ALA A 166 15.37 -19.15 -7.84
CA ALA A 166 15.78 -19.79 -9.10
C ALA A 166 15.28 -21.23 -9.17
N ALA A 167 15.37 -21.99 -8.09
CA ALA A 167 14.82 -23.35 -8.01
C ALA A 167 13.31 -23.37 -8.21
N LEU A 168 12.57 -22.42 -7.61
CA LEU A 168 11.12 -22.26 -7.86
C LEU A 168 10.82 -21.89 -9.32
N LEU A 169 11.61 -21.00 -9.92
CA LEU A 169 11.47 -20.62 -11.32
C LEU A 169 11.69 -21.83 -12.24
N VAL A 170 12.77 -22.60 -12.01
CA VAL A 170 13.07 -23.83 -12.74
C VAL A 170 11.94 -24.84 -12.56
N ALA A 171 11.41 -25.03 -11.35
CA ALA A 171 10.27 -25.90 -11.09
C ALA A 171 9.06 -25.55 -11.97
N VAL A 172 8.69 -24.25 -12.03
CA VAL A 172 7.58 -23.77 -12.88
C VAL A 172 7.86 -23.97 -14.37
N LEU A 173 9.09 -23.72 -14.82
CA LEU A 173 9.49 -23.91 -16.23
C LEU A 173 9.51 -25.39 -16.63
N VAL A 174 9.98 -26.27 -15.74
CA VAL A 174 9.96 -27.72 -15.93
C VAL A 174 8.52 -28.23 -15.97
N TRP A 175 7.63 -27.69 -15.13
CA TRP A 175 6.21 -28.04 -15.17
C TRP A 175 5.59 -27.75 -16.55
N ARG A 176 6.01 -26.67 -17.22
CA ARG A 176 5.57 -26.32 -18.58
C ARG A 176 5.90 -27.38 -19.63
N LEU A 177 6.98 -28.16 -19.45
CA LEU A 177 7.35 -29.23 -20.39
C LEU A 177 6.32 -30.35 -20.41
N SER A 178 5.64 -30.59 -19.27
CA SER A 178 4.59 -31.60 -19.18
C SER A 178 3.24 -31.08 -19.69
N HIS A 179 2.78 -29.93 -19.19
CA HIS A 179 1.48 -29.35 -19.52
C HIS A 179 1.50 -27.82 -19.38
N CYS A 180 0.94 -27.13 -20.37
CA CYS A 180 0.68 -25.69 -20.29
C CYS A 180 -0.54 -25.45 -19.38
N ARG A 181 -0.32 -25.23 -18.08
CA ARG A 181 -1.39 -24.90 -17.13
C ARG A 181 -1.66 -23.39 -17.14
N PRO A 182 -2.93 -22.94 -17.03
CA PRO A 182 -3.29 -21.53 -17.09
C PRO A 182 -2.78 -20.70 -15.89
N HIS A 183 -2.34 -21.34 -14.80
CA HIS A 183 -1.83 -20.67 -13.58
C HIS A 183 -0.34 -20.32 -13.62
N GLN A 184 0.45 -20.90 -14.54
CA GLN A 184 1.91 -20.71 -14.60
C GLN A 184 2.32 -19.23 -14.72
N PRO A 185 1.66 -18.38 -15.54
CA PRO A 185 2.02 -16.97 -15.64
C PRO A 185 1.83 -16.20 -14.33
N THR A 186 0.79 -16.53 -13.57
CA THR A 186 0.55 -15.94 -12.24
C THR A 186 1.67 -16.33 -11.27
N MET A 187 2.09 -17.60 -11.28
CA MET A 187 3.22 -18.07 -10.46
C MET A 187 4.53 -17.34 -10.83
N LEU A 188 4.81 -17.18 -12.13
CA LEU A 188 5.99 -16.44 -12.59
C LEU A 188 5.96 -14.98 -12.14
N LEU A 189 4.79 -14.33 -12.18
CA LEU A 189 4.63 -12.96 -11.72
C LEU A 189 4.87 -12.83 -10.20
N VAL A 190 4.36 -13.78 -9.40
CA VAL A 190 4.60 -13.82 -7.94
C VAL A 190 6.08 -14.06 -7.63
N ILE A 191 6.72 -15.05 -8.28
CA ILE A 191 8.15 -15.33 -8.10
C ILE A 191 8.99 -14.11 -8.50
N GLY A 192 8.63 -13.44 -9.60
CA GLY A 192 9.26 -12.18 -10.01
C GLY A 192 9.14 -11.09 -8.96
N ALA A 193 7.95 -10.90 -8.37
CA ALA A 193 7.73 -9.92 -7.31
C ALA A 193 8.53 -10.25 -6.04
N LEU A 194 8.60 -11.52 -5.65
CA LEU A 194 9.43 -11.98 -4.54
C LEU A 194 10.92 -11.78 -4.84
N ALA A 195 11.36 -11.97 -6.09
CA ALA A 195 12.74 -11.71 -6.49
C ALA A 195 13.09 -10.22 -6.47
N ALA A 196 12.18 -9.35 -6.93
CA ALA A 196 12.34 -7.90 -6.81
C ALA A 196 12.44 -7.48 -5.33
N TRP A 197 11.60 -8.05 -4.47
CA TRP A 197 11.61 -7.80 -3.02
C TRP A 197 12.88 -8.33 -2.34
N TRP A 198 13.32 -9.52 -2.68
CA TRP A 198 14.59 -10.07 -2.20
C TRP A 198 15.78 -9.22 -2.65
N GLY A 199 15.83 -8.83 -3.92
CA GLY A 199 16.88 -7.99 -4.45
C GLY A 199 16.94 -6.62 -3.79
N ALA A 200 15.78 -6.02 -3.46
CA ALA A 200 15.74 -4.81 -2.66
C ALA A 200 16.37 -5.01 -1.27
N MET A 201 16.11 -6.14 -0.61
CA MET A 201 16.65 -6.42 0.72
C MET A 201 18.17 -6.69 0.74
N VAL A 202 18.80 -6.95 -0.41
CA VAL A 202 20.27 -7.03 -0.49
C VAL A 202 20.93 -5.66 -0.28
N PHE A 203 20.22 -4.56 -0.59
CA PHE A 203 20.75 -3.21 -0.41
C PHE A 203 20.70 -2.77 1.07
N PRO A 204 21.78 -2.20 1.64
CA PRO A 204 21.82 -1.72 3.01
C PRO A 204 20.94 -0.47 3.23
N LEU A 205 20.56 -0.19 4.49
CA LEU A 205 19.73 0.98 4.86
C LEU A 205 20.45 2.32 4.69
N ALA A 206 21.73 2.41 5.07
CA ALA A 206 22.42 3.69 5.21
C ALA A 206 23.64 3.76 4.30
N ARG A 207 23.61 4.66 3.31
CA ARG A 207 24.83 5.22 2.72
C ARG A 207 25.31 6.39 3.55
N GLY A 208 25.69 6.10 4.79
CA GLY A 208 26.32 7.06 5.67
C GLY A 208 27.78 7.27 5.26
N GLY A 209 28.03 7.98 4.15
CA GLY A 209 29.33 8.55 3.78
C GLY A 209 30.53 7.62 3.57
N GLN A 210 30.47 6.35 3.96
CA GLN A 210 31.56 5.39 3.77
C GLN A 210 31.28 4.50 2.57
N ALA A 211 32.23 4.48 1.64
CA ALA A 211 32.23 3.60 0.49
C ALA A 211 32.30 2.15 0.98
N GLU A 212 31.20 1.42 0.89
CA GLU A 212 31.22 -0.03 1.08
C GLU A 212 32.00 -0.67 -0.07
N VAL A 213 32.93 -1.56 0.27
CA VAL A 213 33.68 -2.38 -0.68
C VAL A 213 32.76 -3.49 -1.18
N GLY A 214 32.53 -3.59 -2.50
CA GLY A 214 31.82 -4.72 -3.11
C GLY A 214 30.91 -4.38 -4.30
N LEU A 215 29.99 -5.30 -4.63
CA LEU A 215 29.03 -5.24 -5.74
C LEU A 215 28.10 -4.01 -5.74
N ILE A 216 28.08 -3.21 -4.68
CA ILE A 216 27.18 -2.05 -4.51
C ILE A 216 27.93 -0.71 -4.76
N ALA A 217 29.26 -0.75 -4.89
CA ALA A 217 30.11 0.44 -5.02
C ALA A 217 29.88 1.24 -6.32
N TRP A 218 29.43 0.59 -7.40
CA TRP A 218 29.15 1.24 -8.69
C TRP A 218 27.80 1.94 -8.74
N LEU A 219 26.93 1.73 -7.76
CA LEU A 219 25.58 2.30 -7.80
C LEU A 219 25.58 3.76 -7.32
N PRO A 220 24.84 4.66 -7.99
CA PRO A 220 24.77 6.07 -7.62
C PRO A 220 24.31 6.25 -6.18
N PRO A 221 24.83 7.21 -5.39
CA PRO A 221 24.63 7.32 -3.94
C PRO A 221 23.17 7.47 -3.51
N TRP A 222 22.30 7.94 -4.41
CA TRP A 222 20.86 8.06 -4.18
C TRP A 222 20.07 6.76 -4.34
N TRP A 223 20.67 5.71 -4.94
CA TRP A 223 20.04 4.40 -5.06
C TRP A 223 19.73 3.82 -3.69
N SER A 224 18.48 3.43 -3.45
CA SER A 224 18.03 2.90 -2.15
C SER A 224 17.30 1.59 -2.35
N TRP A 225 17.21 0.78 -1.28
CA TRP A 225 16.44 -0.47 -1.33
C TRP A 225 14.98 -0.24 -1.70
N VAL A 226 14.38 0.87 -1.23
CA VAL A 226 12.99 1.27 -1.55
C VAL A 226 12.85 1.46 -3.05
N PHE A 227 13.77 2.23 -3.64
CA PHE A 227 13.72 2.49 -5.07
C PHE A 227 14.02 1.25 -5.90
N GLN A 228 14.96 0.39 -5.48
CA GLN A 228 15.18 -0.90 -6.13
C GLN A 228 13.88 -1.71 -6.18
N LEU A 229 13.14 -1.75 -5.07
CA LEU A 229 11.86 -2.45 -5.02
C LEU A 229 10.83 -1.81 -5.96
N MET A 230 10.72 -0.48 -5.94
CA MET A 230 9.83 0.26 -6.84
C MET A 230 10.14 -0.01 -8.31
N ALA A 231 11.41 0.08 -8.69
CA ALA A 231 11.87 -0.18 -10.05
C ALA A 231 11.61 -1.63 -10.48
N GLY A 232 11.88 -2.61 -9.61
CA GLY A 232 11.62 -4.01 -9.87
C GLY A 232 10.13 -4.31 -10.06
N LEU A 233 9.26 -3.81 -9.18
CA LEU A 233 7.81 -3.98 -9.31
C LEU A 233 7.24 -3.26 -10.54
N ALA A 234 7.73 -2.05 -10.84
CA ALA A 234 7.34 -1.32 -12.05
C ALA A 234 7.74 -2.08 -13.32
N ALA A 235 8.97 -2.60 -13.39
CA ALA A 235 9.45 -3.41 -14.49
C ALA A 235 8.60 -4.68 -14.68
N LEU A 236 8.16 -5.33 -13.61
CA LEU A 236 7.27 -6.50 -13.68
C LEU A 236 5.90 -6.15 -14.26
N ILE A 237 5.30 -5.03 -13.86
CA ILE A 237 4.01 -4.58 -14.42
C ILE A 237 4.16 -4.23 -15.90
N VAL A 238 5.24 -3.55 -16.29
CA VAL A 238 5.52 -3.23 -17.69
C VAL A 238 5.73 -4.50 -18.51
N ALA A 239 6.52 -5.45 -18.00
CA ALA A 239 6.73 -6.74 -18.65
C ALA A 239 5.41 -7.51 -18.81
N ALA A 240 4.57 -7.53 -17.78
CA ALA A 240 3.23 -8.13 -17.84
C ALA A 240 2.38 -7.48 -18.94
N ALA A 241 2.37 -6.14 -19.03
CA ALA A 241 1.66 -5.39 -20.07
C ALA A 241 2.17 -5.72 -21.49
N VAL A 242 3.49 -5.76 -21.70
CA VAL A 242 4.10 -6.10 -22.99
C VAL A 242 3.79 -7.55 -23.37
N ILE A 243 3.88 -8.50 -22.44
CA ILE A 243 3.57 -9.91 -22.70
C ILE A 243 2.09 -10.06 -23.07
N GLN A 244 1.17 -9.41 -22.34
CA GLN A 244 -0.25 -9.45 -22.68
C GLN A 244 -0.53 -8.81 -24.04
N ASP A 245 0.10 -7.67 -24.36
CA ASP A 245 -0.06 -7.01 -25.65
C ASP A 245 0.42 -7.89 -26.80
N ASN A 246 1.60 -8.49 -26.67
CA ASN A 246 2.16 -9.37 -27.68
C ASN A 246 1.27 -10.60 -27.91
N ARG A 247 0.68 -11.17 -26.84
CA ARG A 247 -0.28 -12.27 -26.99
C ARG A 247 -1.57 -11.82 -27.67
N TYR A 248 -2.06 -10.63 -27.34
CA TYR A 248 -3.23 -10.05 -27.99
C TYR A 248 -2.99 -9.82 -29.49
N ARG A 249 -1.85 -9.22 -29.87
CA ARG A 249 -1.48 -9.02 -31.27
C ARG A 249 -1.33 -10.33 -32.03
N ARG A 250 -0.67 -11.33 -31.42
CA ARG A 250 -0.54 -12.67 -32.02
C ARG A 250 -1.89 -13.35 -32.25
N ARG A 251 -2.85 -13.19 -31.33
CA ARG A 251 -4.23 -13.68 -31.51
C ARG A 251 -4.88 -13.00 -32.72
N ILE A 252 -4.77 -11.68 -32.83
CA ILE A 252 -5.33 -10.95 -33.98
C ILE A 252 -4.70 -11.42 -35.30
N MET A 253 -3.37 -11.53 -35.34
CA MET A 253 -2.65 -11.98 -36.54
C MET A 253 -3.01 -13.42 -36.93
N ALA A 254 -3.23 -14.30 -35.96
CA ALA A 254 -3.65 -15.68 -36.21
C ALA A 254 -5.12 -15.80 -36.60
N ALA A 255 -5.96 -14.86 -36.15
CA ALA A 255 -7.39 -14.84 -36.44
C ALA A 255 -7.69 -14.27 -37.84
N TRP A 256 -6.83 -13.40 -38.36
CA TRP A 256 -7.03 -12.80 -39.68
C TRP A 256 -6.49 -13.69 -40.80
N PRO A 257 -7.21 -13.87 -41.93
CA PRO A 257 -8.58 -13.39 -42.22
C PRO A 257 -9.69 -14.38 -41.84
N ASP A 258 -9.36 -15.65 -41.57
CA ASP A 258 -10.33 -16.75 -41.63
C ASP A 258 -11.07 -17.06 -40.32
N ARG A 259 -10.63 -16.52 -39.18
CA ARG A 259 -11.15 -16.85 -37.83
C ARG A 259 -11.56 -15.61 -37.03
N LEU A 260 -12.30 -14.72 -37.67
CA LEU A 260 -12.79 -13.49 -37.05
C LEU A 260 -13.77 -13.75 -35.88
N ASP A 261 -14.43 -14.90 -35.88
CA ASP A 261 -15.23 -15.42 -34.78
C ASP A 261 -14.40 -15.58 -33.49
N GLU A 262 -13.13 -16.01 -33.59
CA GLU A 262 -12.21 -16.07 -32.46
C GLU A 262 -11.95 -14.67 -31.85
N LEU A 263 -12.22 -13.56 -32.54
CA LEU A 263 -12.08 -12.20 -31.99
C LEU A 263 -13.30 -11.74 -31.20
N VAL A 264 -14.46 -12.36 -31.43
CA VAL A 264 -15.69 -12.09 -30.68
C VAL A 264 -15.57 -12.64 -29.25
N GLU A 265 -14.86 -13.75 -29.08
CA GLU A 265 -14.68 -14.37 -27.78
C GLU A 265 -13.82 -13.53 -26.82
N PRO A 266 -14.29 -13.27 -25.58
CA PRO A 266 -13.52 -12.57 -24.58
C PRO A 266 -12.18 -13.28 -24.32
N TYR A 267 -11.08 -12.54 -24.35
CA TYR A 267 -9.75 -13.08 -24.10
C TYR A 267 -9.72 -13.91 -22.80
N LEU A 268 -9.34 -15.18 -22.83
CA LEU A 268 -9.33 -16.06 -21.64
C LEU A 268 -8.35 -15.54 -20.58
N ARG A 269 -8.79 -15.46 -19.31
CA ARG A 269 -7.95 -15.01 -18.18
C ARG A 269 -7.05 -16.14 -17.73
N TRP A 270 -5.80 -15.83 -17.40
CA TRP A 270 -5.06 -16.65 -16.45
C TRP A 270 -5.69 -16.45 -15.07
N PRO A 271 -6.09 -17.52 -14.38
CA PRO A 271 -6.71 -17.40 -13.07
C PRO A 271 -5.73 -16.73 -12.09
N GLY A 272 -6.25 -15.74 -11.34
CA GLY A 272 -5.49 -14.99 -10.35
C GLY A 272 -4.59 -13.87 -10.88
N TYR A 273 -4.36 -13.77 -12.20
CA TYR A 273 -3.35 -12.85 -12.74
C TYR A 273 -3.67 -11.37 -12.48
N ILE A 274 -4.93 -10.96 -12.71
CA ILE A 274 -5.36 -9.58 -12.49
C ILE A 274 -5.28 -9.20 -11.01
N GLN A 275 -5.60 -10.14 -10.11
CA GLN A 275 -5.47 -9.92 -8.68
C GLN A 275 -4.00 -9.71 -8.30
N THR A 276 -3.09 -10.54 -8.82
CA THR A 276 -1.65 -10.40 -8.58
C THR A 276 -1.08 -9.10 -9.16
N GLU A 277 -1.44 -8.72 -10.39
CA GLU A 277 -1.05 -7.42 -10.98
C GLU A 277 -1.52 -6.25 -10.11
N ALA A 278 -2.77 -6.29 -9.66
CA ALA A 278 -3.32 -5.26 -8.79
C ALA A 278 -2.61 -5.22 -7.42
N MET A 279 -2.26 -6.38 -6.84
CA MET A 279 -1.47 -6.43 -5.61
C MET A 279 -0.07 -5.83 -5.77
N ILE A 280 0.61 -6.11 -6.89
CA ILE A 280 1.93 -5.55 -7.20
C ILE A 280 1.84 -4.03 -7.39
N ALA A 281 0.85 -3.56 -8.14
CA ALA A 281 0.62 -2.12 -8.34
C ALA A 281 0.23 -1.40 -7.04
N ALA A 282 -0.55 -2.05 -6.17
CA ALA A 282 -0.88 -1.53 -4.84
C ALA A 282 0.37 -1.46 -3.94
N ALA A 283 1.21 -2.51 -3.94
CA ALA A 283 2.48 -2.50 -3.19
C ALA A 283 3.41 -1.38 -3.68
N LEU A 284 3.50 -1.18 -5.00
CA LEU A 284 4.26 -0.07 -5.59
C LEU A 284 3.71 1.29 -5.14
N LEU A 285 2.38 1.45 -5.07
CA LEU A 285 1.75 2.68 -4.59
C LEU A 285 2.08 2.95 -3.11
N VAL A 286 2.08 1.91 -2.25
CA VAL A 286 2.50 2.04 -0.85
C VAL A 286 3.95 2.50 -0.75
N LEU A 287 4.85 1.93 -1.57
CA LEU A 287 6.25 2.34 -1.61
C LEU A 287 6.43 3.78 -2.12
N CYS A 288 5.62 4.22 -3.08
CA CYS A 288 5.56 5.61 -3.53
C CYS A 288 5.24 6.55 -2.35
N VAL A 289 4.27 6.21 -1.50
CA VAL A 289 3.93 7.02 -0.32
C VAL A 289 5.06 6.99 0.71
N TYR A 290 5.63 5.82 0.98
CA TYR A 290 6.75 5.68 1.92
C TYR A 290 7.95 6.55 1.50
N GLN A 291 8.27 6.57 0.21
CA GLN A 291 9.38 7.34 -0.34
C GLN A 291 9.24 8.86 -0.12
N LEU A 292 8.00 9.37 -0.06
CA LEU A 292 7.72 10.79 0.20
C LEU A 292 7.89 11.17 1.68
N VAL A 293 7.52 10.26 2.60
CA VAL A 293 7.43 10.56 4.06
C VAL A 293 8.67 10.08 4.84
N ARG A 294 9.61 9.39 4.19
CA ARG A 294 10.81 8.85 4.84
C ARG A 294 11.66 9.94 5.55
N ARG A 295 12.33 9.52 6.63
CA ARG A 295 13.20 10.40 7.43
C ARG A 295 14.51 10.76 6.73
N GLU A 296 15.11 9.79 6.04
CA GLU A 296 16.36 9.94 5.31
C GLU A 296 16.28 11.05 4.24
N ALA A 297 17.37 11.79 4.04
CA ALA A 297 17.47 12.82 3.01
C ALA A 297 17.23 12.21 1.62
N PRO A 298 16.10 12.53 0.94
CA PRO A 298 15.92 12.15 -0.44
C PRO A 298 16.70 13.13 -1.32
N SER A 299 17.33 12.60 -2.38
CA SER A 299 17.87 13.44 -3.44
C SER A 299 16.78 13.70 -4.47
N ALA A 300 16.90 14.80 -5.22
CA ALA A 300 16.03 15.07 -6.36
C ALA A 300 16.08 13.94 -7.40
N ALA A 301 17.27 13.38 -7.65
CA ALA A 301 17.45 12.25 -8.57
C ALA A 301 16.60 11.04 -8.18
N LEU A 302 16.50 10.74 -6.88
CA LEU A 302 15.70 9.63 -6.38
C LEU A 302 14.20 9.88 -6.57
N PHE A 303 13.72 11.10 -6.32
CA PHE A 303 12.34 11.45 -6.58
C PHE A 303 11.99 11.42 -8.07
N SER A 304 12.89 11.91 -8.94
CA SER A 304 12.72 11.80 -10.40
C SER A 304 12.66 10.34 -10.84
N ALA A 305 13.54 9.48 -10.32
CA ALA A 305 13.53 8.06 -10.64
C ALA A 305 12.24 7.37 -10.16
N ALA A 306 11.76 7.70 -8.95
CA ALA A 306 10.47 7.24 -8.44
C ALA A 306 9.28 7.74 -9.27
N ALA A 307 9.34 8.97 -9.81
CA ALA A 307 8.36 9.48 -10.75
C ALA A 307 8.32 8.63 -12.04
N VAL A 308 9.49 8.28 -12.61
CA VAL A 308 9.56 7.41 -13.79
C VAL A 308 9.03 6.00 -13.51
N ALA A 309 9.39 5.42 -12.36
CA ALA A 309 8.89 4.09 -11.96
C ALA A 309 7.37 4.08 -11.77
N SER A 310 6.80 5.09 -11.10
CA SER A 310 5.36 5.22 -10.93
C SER A 310 4.65 5.51 -12.26
N LEU A 311 5.24 6.30 -13.16
CA LEU A 311 4.65 6.64 -14.45
C LEU A 311 4.58 5.42 -15.36
N SER A 312 5.68 4.67 -15.45
CA SER A 312 5.76 3.45 -16.27
C SER A 312 4.76 2.41 -15.78
N ALA A 313 4.70 2.16 -14.47
CA ALA A 313 3.73 1.23 -13.89
C ALA A 313 2.28 1.72 -14.02
N GLY A 314 2.02 3.01 -13.80
CA GLY A 314 0.69 3.61 -13.92
C GLY A 314 0.18 3.57 -15.36
N SER A 315 1.03 3.91 -16.33
CA SER A 315 0.72 3.83 -17.76
C SER A 315 0.49 2.39 -18.19
N ALA A 316 1.32 1.44 -17.71
CA ALA A 316 1.12 0.02 -17.96
C ALA A 316 -0.21 -0.49 -17.37
N CYS A 317 -0.58 -0.08 -16.16
CA CYS A 317 -1.88 -0.43 -15.55
C CYS A 317 -3.07 0.13 -16.34
N LEU A 318 -2.99 1.38 -16.79
CA LEU A 318 -4.02 1.99 -17.64
C LEU A 318 -4.09 1.31 -19.01
N PHE A 319 -2.95 0.95 -19.59
CA PHE A 319 -2.88 0.20 -20.84
C PHE A 319 -3.48 -1.21 -20.72
N LEU A 320 -3.18 -1.92 -19.62
CA LEU A 320 -3.79 -3.19 -19.27
C LEU A 320 -5.32 -3.04 -19.13
N ALA A 321 -5.78 -1.98 -18.45
CA ALA A 321 -7.20 -1.66 -18.32
C ALA A 321 -7.86 -1.35 -19.67
N TYR A 322 -7.15 -0.70 -20.58
CA TYR A 322 -7.59 -0.42 -21.96
C TYR A 322 -7.76 -1.72 -22.76
N ARG A 323 -6.74 -2.58 -22.76
CA ARG A 323 -6.79 -3.89 -23.44
C ARG A 323 -7.87 -4.78 -22.87
N ARG A 324 -8.06 -4.73 -21.56
CA ARG A 324 -9.11 -5.45 -20.87
C ARG A 324 -9.57 -4.71 -19.64
N TRP A 325 -10.84 -4.34 -19.66
CA TRP A 325 -11.45 -3.64 -18.55
C TRP A 325 -11.25 -4.37 -17.21
N SER A 326 -10.61 -3.66 -16.29
CA SER A 326 -10.46 -4.02 -14.89
C SER A 326 -10.49 -2.74 -14.06
N ALA A 327 -11.50 -2.65 -13.20
CA ALA A 327 -11.70 -1.53 -12.28
C ALA A 327 -10.48 -1.29 -11.38
N ASN A 328 -9.86 -2.37 -10.92
CA ASN A 328 -8.72 -2.32 -9.99
C ASN A 328 -7.48 -1.76 -10.67
N THR A 329 -7.14 -2.22 -11.87
CA THR A 329 -5.97 -1.72 -12.61
C THR A 329 -6.18 -0.30 -13.11
N ALA A 330 -7.42 0.07 -13.50
CA ALA A 330 -7.75 1.44 -13.84
C ALA A 330 -7.56 2.39 -12.64
N GLY A 331 -8.11 2.05 -11.47
CA GLY A 331 -7.96 2.84 -10.25
C GLY A 331 -6.51 2.97 -9.79
N LEU A 332 -5.77 1.85 -9.76
CA LEU A 332 -4.34 1.83 -9.42
C LEU A 332 -3.49 2.59 -10.44
N GLY A 333 -3.82 2.49 -11.74
CA GLY A 333 -3.17 3.26 -12.79
C GLY A 333 -3.32 4.77 -12.59
N MET A 334 -4.54 5.25 -12.30
CA MET A 334 -4.77 6.66 -11.98
C MET A 334 -4.04 7.10 -10.70
N ALA A 335 -3.99 6.25 -9.67
CA ALA A 335 -3.28 6.53 -8.43
C ALA A 335 -1.76 6.61 -8.63
N LEU A 336 -1.18 5.71 -9.42
CA LEU A 336 0.26 5.71 -9.75
C LEU A 336 0.64 6.91 -10.63
N VAL A 337 -0.18 7.28 -11.62
CA VAL A 337 0.02 8.52 -12.41
C VAL A 337 -0.08 9.76 -11.51
N THR A 338 -0.98 9.76 -10.53
CA THR A 338 -1.02 10.83 -9.50
C THR A 338 0.26 10.85 -8.68
N ALA A 339 0.74 9.69 -8.24
CA ALA A 339 2.01 9.57 -7.52
C ALA A 339 3.19 10.08 -8.36
N THR A 340 3.19 9.90 -9.68
CA THR A 340 4.21 10.47 -10.58
C THR A 340 4.32 11.98 -10.44
N ILE A 341 3.19 12.69 -10.54
CA ILE A 341 3.18 14.16 -10.46
C ILE A 341 3.58 14.63 -9.06
N VAL A 342 3.17 13.91 -8.02
CA VAL A 342 3.60 14.18 -6.65
C VAL A 342 5.12 14.00 -6.49
N HIS A 343 5.70 12.90 -6.99
CA HIS A 343 7.14 12.67 -6.95
C HIS A 343 7.92 13.70 -7.79
N ALA A 344 7.42 14.07 -8.97
CA ALA A 344 8.02 15.11 -9.79
C ALA A 344 8.01 16.47 -9.06
N SER A 345 6.91 16.82 -8.39
CA SER A 345 6.84 18.05 -7.58
C SER A 345 7.80 18.01 -6.38
N ALA A 346 7.95 16.86 -5.74
CA ALA A 346 8.92 16.65 -4.65
C ALA A 346 10.36 16.74 -5.14
N ALA A 347 10.66 16.25 -6.36
CA ALA A 347 11.95 16.41 -7.00
C ALA A 347 12.28 17.88 -7.24
N ILE A 348 11.34 18.65 -7.82
CA ILE A 348 11.47 20.09 -8.06
C ILE A 348 11.70 20.82 -6.72
N ALA A 349 10.87 20.55 -5.71
CA ALA A 349 11.03 21.14 -4.38
C ALA A 349 12.40 20.85 -3.76
N THR A 350 12.91 19.63 -3.94
CA THR A 350 14.23 19.23 -3.43
C THR A 350 15.37 19.92 -4.18
N LEU A 351 15.23 20.16 -5.49
CA LEU A 351 16.22 20.93 -6.27
C LEU A 351 16.30 22.40 -5.86
N MET A 352 15.20 22.97 -5.38
CA MET A 352 15.13 24.37 -4.95
C MET A 352 15.58 24.59 -3.50
N LEU A 353 15.81 23.52 -2.74
CA LEU A 353 16.23 23.57 -1.35
C LEU A 353 17.77 23.48 -1.26
N PRO A 354 18.43 24.34 -0.47
CA PRO A 354 19.84 24.17 -0.14
C PRO A 354 20.10 22.80 0.51
N ASP A 355 21.22 22.15 0.15
CA ASP A 355 21.56 20.80 0.63
C ASP A 355 21.62 20.68 2.17
N SER A 356 22.03 21.75 2.85
CA SER A 356 22.06 21.82 4.31
C SER A 356 20.67 21.71 4.95
N LEU A 357 19.65 22.32 4.31
CA LEU A 357 18.25 22.30 4.77
C LEU A 357 17.52 21.04 4.30
N SER A 358 17.88 20.51 3.12
CA SER A 358 17.28 19.27 2.59
C SER A 358 17.65 18.04 3.44
N ALA A 359 18.83 18.07 4.08
CA ALA A 359 19.26 17.05 5.03
C ALA A 359 18.41 17.03 6.32
N GLN A 360 17.93 18.19 6.77
CA GLN A 360 17.20 18.33 8.03
C GLN A 360 15.71 18.05 7.84
N TYR A 361 15.25 16.91 8.36
CA TYR A 361 13.87 16.44 8.24
C TYR A 361 12.83 17.51 8.60
N ALA A 362 13.09 18.26 9.67
CA ALA A 362 12.17 19.25 10.21
C ALA A 362 11.98 20.48 9.31
N HIS A 363 13.02 20.89 8.56
CA HIS A 363 12.96 21.96 7.57
C HIS A 363 12.45 21.48 6.19
N ARG A 364 12.77 20.23 5.81
CA ARG A 364 12.40 19.66 4.50
C ARG A 364 10.91 19.37 4.37
N MET A 365 10.35 18.62 5.32
CA MET A 365 8.96 18.13 5.27
C MET A 365 7.91 19.21 5.00
N PRO A 366 7.92 20.34 5.71
CA PRO A 366 7.33 21.60 5.27
C PRO A 366 7.12 21.87 3.77
N VAL A 367 8.23 21.90 3.03
CA VAL A 367 8.29 22.31 1.63
C VAL A 367 7.77 21.17 0.76
N LEU A 368 8.07 19.92 1.16
CA LEU A 368 7.49 18.74 0.53
C LEU A 368 5.97 18.72 0.69
N TYR A 369 5.40 19.05 1.86
CA TYR A 369 3.95 19.10 2.04
C TYR A 369 3.29 20.13 1.11
N ASN A 370 3.89 21.31 0.94
CA ASN A 370 3.41 22.30 -0.03
C ASN A 370 3.41 21.74 -1.46
N ALA A 371 4.51 21.13 -1.89
CA ALA A 371 4.62 20.52 -3.22
C ALA A 371 3.62 19.37 -3.42
N ILE A 372 3.45 18.51 -2.41
CA ILE A 372 2.50 17.41 -2.39
C ILE A 372 1.06 17.95 -2.47
N LEU A 373 0.69 18.92 -1.65
CA LEU A 373 -0.66 19.50 -1.68
C LEU A 373 -0.95 20.16 -3.04
N LEU A 374 -0.01 20.95 -3.57
CA LEU A 374 -0.19 21.60 -4.86
C LEU A 374 -0.35 20.59 -6.00
N SER A 375 0.51 19.56 -6.04
CA SER A 375 0.43 18.50 -7.07
C SER A 375 -0.84 17.67 -6.96
N LEU A 376 -1.27 17.31 -5.74
CA LEU A 376 -2.54 16.64 -5.51
C LEU A 376 -3.74 17.53 -5.93
N ALA A 377 -3.67 18.85 -5.75
CA ALA A 377 -4.73 19.76 -6.19
C ALA A 377 -4.84 19.77 -7.72
N VAL A 378 -3.70 19.87 -8.41
CA VAL A 378 -3.62 19.78 -9.88
C VAL A 378 -4.20 18.45 -10.36
N MET A 379 -3.81 17.32 -9.74
CA MET A 379 -4.31 16.01 -10.14
C MET A 379 -5.80 15.81 -9.84
N ALA A 380 -6.31 16.31 -8.71
CA ALA A 380 -7.74 16.29 -8.42
C ALA A 380 -8.54 17.07 -9.47
N ALA A 381 -8.07 18.26 -9.84
CA ALA A 381 -8.67 19.07 -10.90
C ALA A 381 -8.61 18.35 -12.26
N LEU A 382 -7.46 17.78 -12.61
CA LEU A 382 -7.23 17.06 -13.86
C LEU A 382 -8.18 15.86 -13.99
N TRP A 383 -8.27 14.99 -12.98
CA TRP A 383 -9.16 13.82 -13.05
C TRP A 383 -10.63 14.20 -13.15
N ARG A 384 -11.06 15.27 -12.45
CA ARG A 384 -12.43 15.78 -12.60
C ARG A 384 -12.67 16.37 -13.98
N TRP A 385 -11.70 17.09 -14.53
CA TRP A 385 -11.78 17.66 -15.86
C TRP A 385 -11.85 16.56 -16.91
N LEU A 386 -10.96 15.56 -16.85
CA LEU A 386 -10.97 14.38 -17.72
C LEU A 386 -12.30 13.64 -17.65
N ALA A 387 -12.84 13.41 -16.45
CA ALA A 387 -14.14 12.76 -16.29
C ALA A 387 -15.28 13.50 -17.03
N ARG A 388 -15.22 14.84 -17.12
CA ARG A 388 -16.19 15.63 -17.89
C ARG A 388 -15.93 15.56 -19.39
N VAL A 389 -14.67 15.66 -19.80
CA VAL A 389 -14.29 15.52 -21.21
C VAL A 389 -14.72 14.15 -21.75
N TRP A 390 -14.56 13.12 -20.94
CA TRP A 390 -14.94 11.75 -21.29
C TRP A 390 -16.44 11.49 -21.28
N ASP A 391 -17.29 12.39 -20.74
CA ASP A 391 -18.75 12.24 -20.86
C ASP A 391 -19.19 12.19 -22.35
N GLN A 392 -18.39 12.75 -23.27
CA GLN A 392 -18.57 12.63 -24.73
C GLN A 392 -18.45 11.19 -25.26
N GLN A 393 -17.88 10.28 -24.45
CA GLN A 393 -17.70 8.86 -24.78
C GLN A 393 -18.87 7.99 -24.30
N LEU A 394 -19.96 8.61 -23.85
CA LEU A 394 -21.21 7.95 -23.48
C LEU A 394 -22.19 8.04 -24.65
N LEU A 395 -22.85 6.93 -24.97
CA LEU A 395 -23.98 6.89 -25.90
C LEU A 395 -25.24 6.66 -25.05
N ASP A 396 -26.16 7.62 -25.03
CA ASP A 396 -27.36 7.59 -24.17
C ASP A 396 -27.05 7.35 -22.67
N GLY A 397 -25.93 7.90 -22.20
CA GLY A 397 -25.45 7.71 -20.83
C GLY A 397 -24.77 6.36 -20.56
N ILE A 398 -24.66 5.48 -21.56
CA ILE A 398 -24.05 4.16 -21.45
C ILE A 398 -22.61 4.20 -21.97
N ALA A 399 -21.70 3.63 -21.19
CA ALA A 399 -20.28 3.56 -21.53
C ALA A 399 -19.99 2.44 -22.54
N TRP A 400 -19.77 2.82 -23.79
CA TRP A 400 -19.39 1.89 -24.87
C TRP A 400 -17.87 1.81 -25.09
N THR A 401 -17.10 2.79 -24.62
CA THR A 401 -15.61 2.75 -24.63
C THR A 401 -15.02 2.51 -23.24
N THR A 402 -13.77 2.01 -23.18
CA THR A 402 -13.02 1.89 -21.92
C THR A 402 -12.91 3.25 -21.21
N THR A 403 -12.68 4.32 -21.95
CA THR A 403 -12.63 5.69 -21.44
C THR A 403 -13.95 6.11 -20.80
N GLY A 404 -15.09 5.81 -21.43
CA GLY A 404 -16.41 6.01 -20.83
C GLY A 404 -16.58 5.24 -19.52
N ARG A 405 -16.08 4.01 -19.44
CA ARG A 405 -16.10 3.19 -18.21
C ARG A 405 -15.21 3.76 -17.11
N MET A 406 -14.19 4.57 -17.45
CA MET A 406 -13.28 5.21 -16.49
C MET A 406 -13.86 6.46 -15.82
N ILE A 407 -14.93 7.06 -16.35
CA ILE A 407 -15.56 8.27 -15.79
C ILE A 407 -15.85 8.16 -14.28
N PRO A 408 -16.58 7.14 -13.79
CA PRO A 408 -16.85 7.01 -12.35
C PRO A 408 -15.58 6.82 -11.54
N TYR A 409 -14.56 6.15 -12.10
CA TYR A 409 -13.27 5.94 -11.43
C TYR A 409 -12.46 7.23 -11.34
N ALA A 410 -12.44 8.05 -12.38
CA ALA A 410 -11.78 9.36 -12.33
C ALA A 410 -12.44 10.29 -11.31
N ARG A 411 -13.78 10.31 -11.25
CA ARG A 411 -14.53 11.07 -10.21
C ARG A 411 -14.22 10.56 -8.81
N ARG A 412 -14.16 9.24 -8.61
CA ARG A 412 -13.82 8.59 -7.33
C ARG A 412 -12.37 8.84 -6.93
N THR A 413 -11.43 8.73 -7.86
CA THR A 413 -10.01 9.03 -7.64
C THR A 413 -9.82 10.48 -7.23
N ALA A 414 -10.48 11.42 -7.90
CA ALA A 414 -10.43 12.83 -7.50
C ALA A 414 -10.97 13.04 -6.07
N PHE A 415 -12.07 12.38 -5.70
CA PHE A 415 -12.59 12.43 -4.33
C PHE A 415 -11.58 11.86 -3.32
N PHE A 416 -10.96 10.71 -3.60
CA PHE A 416 -9.93 10.14 -2.73
C PHE A 416 -8.70 11.03 -2.60
N ILE A 417 -8.26 11.66 -3.69
CA ILE A 417 -7.15 12.63 -3.65
C ILE A 417 -7.50 13.81 -2.74
N ILE A 418 -8.71 14.36 -2.85
CA ILE A 418 -9.20 15.45 -1.99
C ILE A 418 -9.21 15.00 -0.52
N ALA A 419 -9.68 13.79 -0.22
CA ALA A 419 -9.71 13.26 1.14
C ALA A 419 -8.30 13.03 1.73
N ILE A 420 -7.38 12.47 0.94
CA ILE A 420 -5.97 12.29 1.35
C ILE A 420 -5.31 13.65 1.59
N ALA A 421 -5.53 14.61 0.68
CA ALA A 421 -5.00 15.95 0.80
C ALA A 421 -5.52 16.68 2.04
N ALA A 422 -6.75 16.40 2.50
CA ALA A 422 -7.28 16.97 3.74
C ALA A 422 -6.48 16.48 4.96
N LEU A 423 -6.13 15.19 5.00
CA LEU A 423 -5.26 14.63 6.06
C LEU A 423 -3.86 15.25 6.01
N VAL A 424 -3.28 15.38 4.81
CA VAL A 424 -1.98 16.04 4.62
C VAL A 424 -2.03 17.50 5.05
N ALA A 425 -3.12 18.22 4.75
CA ALA A 425 -3.31 19.61 5.12
C ALA A 425 -3.34 19.80 6.63
N PHE A 426 -4.06 18.95 7.37
CA PHE A 426 -4.05 19.00 8.84
C PHE A 426 -2.67 18.66 9.42
N GLN A 427 -2.01 17.64 8.89
CA GLN A 427 -0.66 17.28 9.33
C GLN A 427 0.33 18.44 9.10
N MET A 428 0.19 19.16 7.98
CA MET A 428 0.97 20.36 7.69
C MET A 428 0.61 21.54 8.62
N ALA A 429 -0.68 21.72 8.94
CA ALA A 429 -1.17 22.77 9.84
C ALA A 429 -0.53 22.66 11.23
N ILE A 430 -0.54 21.46 11.81
CA ILE A 430 -0.03 21.19 13.16
C ILE A 430 1.48 20.92 13.22
N TRP A 431 2.17 20.90 12.07
CA TRP A 431 3.59 20.57 11.99
C TRP A 431 4.49 21.33 12.99
N PRO A 432 4.37 22.68 13.13
CA PRO A 432 5.22 23.44 14.05
C PRO A 432 5.08 23.01 15.51
N GLN A 433 3.90 22.51 15.90
CA GLN A 433 3.66 22.06 17.28
C GLN A 433 4.29 20.70 17.57
N ARG A 434 4.61 19.90 16.53
CA ARG A 434 5.23 18.58 16.69
C ARG A 434 6.75 18.65 16.81
N ILE A 435 7.38 19.70 16.27
CA ILE A 435 8.83 19.88 16.28
C ILE A 435 9.12 21.33 16.69
N PRO A 436 9.31 21.60 17.99
CA PRO A 436 9.42 22.96 18.53
C PRO A 436 10.68 23.72 18.10
N GLU A 437 11.67 23.02 17.54
CA GLU A 437 12.97 23.58 17.16
C GLU A 437 12.97 24.32 15.81
N VAL A 438 11.88 24.28 15.03
CA VAL A 438 11.85 24.86 13.68
C VAL A 438 10.89 26.03 13.59
N ASP A 439 11.46 27.22 13.41
CA ASP A 439 10.73 28.43 13.04
C ASP A 439 10.14 28.28 11.63
N ASP A 440 8.81 28.13 11.60
CA ASP A 440 8.00 27.84 10.43
C ASP A 440 7.02 28.99 10.14
N ASN A 441 7.54 30.22 10.06
CA ASN A 441 6.70 31.42 9.96
C ASN A 441 7.04 32.31 8.76
N THR A 442 7.73 31.79 7.74
CA THR A 442 8.08 32.59 6.55
C THR A 442 6.82 32.97 5.76
N ALA A 443 6.73 34.23 5.32
CA ALA A 443 5.56 34.74 4.59
C ALA A 443 5.24 33.91 3.34
N GLY A 444 6.27 33.55 2.56
CA GLY A 444 6.10 32.68 1.39
C GLY A 444 5.49 31.33 1.73
N ARG A 445 5.82 30.75 2.90
CA ARG A 445 5.24 29.49 3.35
C ARG A 445 3.79 29.63 3.78
N ILE A 446 3.45 30.72 4.46
CA ILE A 446 2.06 31.00 4.86
C ILE A 446 1.19 31.17 3.61
N VAL A 447 1.65 31.96 2.63
CA VAL A 447 0.95 32.22 1.37
C VAL A 447 0.79 30.94 0.56
N CYS A 448 1.86 30.18 0.33
CA CYS A 448 1.80 28.95 -0.46
C CYS A 448 0.95 27.86 0.21
N GLY A 449 1.10 27.65 1.51
CA GLY A 449 0.34 26.64 2.26
C GLY A 449 -1.15 26.95 2.30
N THR A 450 -1.50 28.19 2.66
CA THR A 450 -2.90 28.64 2.67
C THR A 450 -3.49 28.63 1.27
N GLY A 451 -2.72 29.09 0.26
CA GLY A 451 -3.13 29.07 -1.13
C GLY A 451 -3.44 27.67 -1.65
N ALA A 452 -2.60 26.68 -1.33
CA ALA A 452 -2.83 25.28 -1.70
C ALA A 452 -4.10 24.70 -1.04
N MET A 453 -4.33 24.99 0.25
CA MET A 453 -5.54 24.54 0.96
C MET A 453 -6.81 25.21 0.41
N LEU A 454 -6.77 26.52 0.13
CA LEU A 454 -7.89 27.24 -0.48
C LEU A 454 -8.16 26.78 -1.91
N LEU A 455 -7.12 26.42 -2.67
CA LEU A 455 -7.29 25.83 -4.00
C LEU A 455 -8.05 24.51 -3.92
N PHE A 456 -7.74 23.63 -2.95
CA PHE A 456 -8.54 22.43 -2.71
C PHE A 456 -9.97 22.74 -2.29
N ALA A 457 -10.16 23.70 -1.39
CA ALA A 457 -11.48 24.14 -0.98
C ALA A 457 -12.30 24.58 -2.20
N LEU A 458 -11.70 25.34 -3.13
CA LEU A 458 -12.32 25.79 -4.37
C LEU A 458 -12.63 24.62 -5.32
N ILE A 459 -11.69 23.70 -5.54
CA ILE A 459 -11.89 22.52 -6.39
C ILE A 459 -13.07 21.68 -5.85
N ALA A 460 -13.08 21.43 -4.54
CA ALA A 460 -14.14 20.69 -3.85
C ALA A 460 -15.49 21.44 -3.86
N ALA A 461 -15.48 22.77 -3.77
CA ALA A 461 -16.68 23.60 -3.84
C ALA A 461 -17.31 23.57 -5.24
N ILE A 462 -16.51 23.81 -6.29
CA ILE A 462 -16.97 23.73 -7.69
C ILE A 462 -17.51 22.33 -7.98
N ALA A 463 -16.79 21.32 -7.49
CA ALA A 463 -17.16 19.92 -7.58
C ALA A 463 -18.51 19.60 -6.92
N ALA A 464 -18.73 20.10 -5.70
CA ALA A 464 -19.96 19.93 -4.94
C ALA A 464 -21.13 20.63 -5.62
N ARG A 465 -20.92 21.86 -6.10
CA ARG A 465 -21.94 22.64 -6.83
C ARG A 465 -22.45 21.90 -8.05
N GLN A 466 -21.55 21.33 -8.85
CA GLN A 466 -21.94 20.65 -10.08
C GLN A 466 -22.53 19.26 -9.85
N GLY A 467 -22.01 18.51 -8.86
CA GLY A 467 -22.47 17.15 -8.58
C GLY A 467 -23.60 17.06 -7.56
N GLY A 468 -23.98 18.18 -6.91
CA GLY A 468 -24.94 18.18 -5.80
C GLY A 468 -24.48 17.35 -4.59
N SER A 469 -23.18 17.08 -4.43
CA SER A 469 -22.67 16.13 -3.44
C SER A 469 -22.34 16.81 -2.11
N PRO A 470 -23.03 16.47 -1.00
CA PRO A 470 -22.73 17.04 0.30
C PRO A 470 -21.37 16.59 0.85
N ALA A 471 -20.87 15.42 0.45
CA ALA A 471 -19.55 14.93 0.85
C ALA A 471 -18.41 15.81 0.32
N LEU A 472 -18.52 16.27 -0.94
CA LEU A 472 -17.54 17.21 -1.52
C LEU A 472 -17.64 18.60 -0.89
N ALA A 473 -18.86 19.04 -0.55
CA ALA A 473 -19.04 20.28 0.20
C ALA A 473 -18.41 20.21 1.60
N ALA A 474 -18.58 19.08 2.31
CA ALA A 474 -17.92 18.84 3.58
C ALA A 474 -16.40 18.89 3.44
N MET A 475 -15.82 18.25 2.41
CA MET A 475 -14.38 18.32 2.16
C MET A 475 -13.90 19.76 1.90
N SER A 476 -14.68 20.58 1.19
CA SER A 476 -14.37 22.00 1.01
C SER A 476 -14.28 22.75 2.35
N LEU A 477 -15.26 22.55 3.24
CA LEU A 477 -15.25 23.12 4.59
C LEU A 477 -14.06 22.61 5.42
N VAL A 478 -13.70 21.34 5.29
CA VAL A 478 -12.52 20.76 5.95
C VAL A 478 -11.24 21.47 5.53
N PHE A 479 -11.06 21.79 4.25
CA PHE A 479 -9.89 22.55 3.78
C PHE A 479 -9.90 23.99 4.27
N VAL A 480 -11.07 24.64 4.36
CA VAL A 480 -11.19 25.98 4.97
C VAL A 480 -10.79 25.93 6.44
N ALA A 481 -11.23 24.91 7.18
CA ALA A 481 -10.83 24.70 8.57
C ALA A 481 -9.33 24.41 8.71
N ALA A 482 -8.76 23.57 7.83
CA ALA A 482 -7.33 23.28 7.81
C ALA A 482 -6.49 24.54 7.49
N ALA A 483 -6.95 25.39 6.57
CA ALA A 483 -6.33 26.67 6.25
C ALA A 483 -6.37 27.64 7.43
N ALA A 484 -7.54 27.76 8.09
CA ALA A 484 -7.69 28.57 9.30
C ALA A 484 -6.76 28.09 10.42
N LEU A 485 -6.68 26.78 10.66
CA LEU A 485 -5.76 26.20 11.63
C LEU A 485 -4.29 26.44 11.25
N PHE A 486 -3.95 26.27 9.98
CA PHE A 486 -2.60 26.46 9.45
C PHE A 486 -2.10 27.90 9.69
N VAL A 487 -2.96 28.90 9.45
CA VAL A 487 -2.69 30.31 9.75
C VAL A 487 -2.63 30.53 11.25
N PHE A 488 -3.62 30.04 12.01
CA PHE A 488 -3.72 30.24 13.45
C PHE A 488 -2.48 29.76 14.22
N VAL A 489 -1.98 28.56 13.89
CA VAL A 489 -0.78 27.99 14.53
C VAL A 489 0.47 28.86 14.31
N ARG A 490 0.51 29.62 13.22
CA ARG A 490 1.65 30.45 12.78
C ARG A 490 1.46 31.94 13.09
N LEU A 491 0.34 32.34 13.69
CA LEU A 491 0.17 33.71 14.16
C LEU A 491 1.17 34.00 15.29
N PRO A 492 1.90 35.13 15.28
CA PRO A 492 2.79 35.48 16.38
C PRO A 492 2.01 35.58 17.71
N ALA A 493 2.72 35.37 18.83
CA ALA A 493 2.15 35.58 20.15
C ALA A 493 1.65 37.03 20.24
N SER A 494 0.33 37.18 20.28
CA SER A 494 -0.38 38.46 20.27
C SER A 494 -1.52 38.38 21.26
N ALA A 495 -1.99 39.52 21.76
CA ALA A 495 -3.14 39.58 22.67
C ALA A 495 -4.36 38.87 22.05
N LEU A 496 -4.57 39.00 20.74
CA LEU A 496 -5.63 38.31 20.01
C LEU A 496 -5.46 36.78 20.05
N ARG A 497 -4.26 36.26 19.76
CA ARG A 497 -3.99 34.82 19.82
C ARG A 497 -4.16 34.29 21.24
N GLY A 498 -3.65 35.02 22.24
CA GLY A 498 -3.83 34.68 23.65
C GLY A 498 -5.30 34.59 24.03
N TRP A 499 -6.09 35.61 23.65
CA TRP A 499 -7.53 35.65 23.87
C TRP A 499 -8.26 34.49 23.19
N LEU A 500 -7.95 34.19 21.93
CA LEU A 500 -8.57 33.07 21.19
C LEU A 500 -8.27 31.70 21.81
N VAL A 501 -7.05 31.49 22.33
CA VAL A 501 -6.66 30.24 23.01
C VAL A 501 -7.31 30.16 24.39
N GLN A 502 -7.36 31.28 25.12
CA GLN A 502 -7.90 31.34 26.47
C GLN A 502 -9.43 31.20 26.52
N TYR A 503 -10.14 31.66 25.48
CA TYR A 503 -11.60 31.71 25.40
C TYR A 503 -12.17 30.89 24.23
N ASP A 504 -11.50 29.80 23.84
CA ASP A 504 -11.86 28.99 22.69
C ASP A 504 -13.29 28.40 22.76
N ALA A 505 -13.77 28.04 23.95
CA ALA A 505 -15.14 27.62 24.20
C ALA A 505 -16.17 28.67 23.73
N VAL A 506 -15.93 29.95 24.04
CA VAL A 506 -16.77 31.06 23.61
C VAL A 506 -16.64 31.23 22.09
N VAL A 507 -15.42 31.22 21.56
CA VAL A 507 -15.16 31.35 20.10
C VAL A 507 -15.94 30.31 19.30
N TYR A 508 -15.91 29.04 19.69
CA TYR A 508 -16.65 27.97 19.03
C TYR A 508 -18.16 28.19 19.09
N SER A 509 -18.69 28.59 20.25
CA SER A 509 -20.13 28.86 20.39
C SER A 509 -20.59 30.06 19.56
N VAL A 510 -19.81 31.15 19.52
CA VAL A 510 -20.10 32.34 18.72
C VAL A 510 -20.04 32.02 17.23
N ALA A 511 -19.04 31.25 16.78
CA ALA A 511 -18.90 30.86 15.38
C ALA A 511 -20.05 29.99 14.86
N ALA A 512 -20.76 29.28 15.74
CA ALA A 512 -21.90 28.44 15.36
C ALA A 512 -23.08 29.26 14.81
N LEU A 513 -23.33 30.47 15.34
CA LEU A 513 -24.43 31.34 14.91
C LEU A 513 -24.37 31.78 13.44
N PRO A 514 -23.27 32.40 12.95
CA PRO A 514 -23.19 32.79 11.54
C PRO A 514 -23.16 31.58 10.60
N ILE A 515 -22.58 30.45 11.02
CA ILE A 515 -22.57 29.22 10.21
C ILE A 515 -23.97 28.64 10.11
N LEU A 516 -24.75 28.65 11.19
CA LEU A 516 -26.16 28.28 11.17
C LEU A 516 -26.95 29.19 10.22
N GLY A 517 -26.75 30.51 10.31
CA GLY A 517 -27.35 31.47 9.38
C GLY A 517 -27.02 31.18 7.91
N LEU A 518 -25.77 30.85 7.61
CA LEU A 518 -25.37 30.42 6.26
C LEU A 518 -26.01 29.08 5.86
N ALA A 519 -26.08 28.11 6.77
CA ALA A 519 -26.70 26.81 6.52
C ALA A 519 -28.18 26.93 6.12
N GLU A 520 -28.85 27.97 6.62
CA GLU A 520 -30.25 28.29 6.36
C GLU A 520 -30.49 29.05 5.04
N LEU A 521 -29.53 29.86 4.61
CA LEU A 521 -29.61 30.64 3.37
C LEU A 521 -29.19 29.83 2.14
N VAL A 522 -28.25 28.91 2.31
CA VAL A 522 -27.64 28.12 1.24
C VAL A 522 -28.62 27.23 0.45
N PRO A 523 -29.65 26.58 1.04
CA PRO A 523 -30.59 25.71 0.31
C PRO A 523 -31.30 26.40 -0.86
N ALA A 524 -31.57 27.71 -0.75
CA ALA A 524 -32.20 28.52 -1.78
C ALA A 524 -31.26 28.90 -2.94
N THR A 525 -29.97 28.56 -2.84
CA THR A 525 -28.95 28.95 -3.81
C THR A 525 -28.45 27.75 -4.63
N ARG A 526 -27.61 28.03 -5.63
CA ARG A 526 -26.87 27.00 -6.39
C ARG A 526 -25.90 26.20 -5.52
N TRP A 527 -25.69 26.58 -4.26
CA TRP A 527 -24.77 25.95 -3.32
C TRP A 527 -25.46 25.00 -2.34
N ARG A 528 -26.73 24.62 -2.57
CA ARG A 528 -27.54 23.74 -1.69
C ARG A 528 -26.82 22.52 -1.09
N ALA A 529 -25.82 21.96 -1.78
CA ALA A 529 -24.99 20.86 -1.28
C ALA A 529 -24.24 21.18 0.03
N PHE A 530 -23.98 22.47 0.32
CA PHE A 530 -23.32 22.93 1.55
C PHE A 530 -24.26 23.00 2.76
N ALA A 531 -25.58 22.92 2.57
CA ALA A 531 -26.53 23.04 3.68
C ALA A 531 -26.27 21.97 4.75
N VAL A 532 -26.26 20.69 4.38
CA VAL A 532 -26.09 19.58 5.35
C VAL A 532 -24.75 19.66 6.10
N PRO A 533 -23.59 19.85 5.44
CA PRO A 533 -22.33 20.02 6.14
C PRO A 533 -22.28 21.25 7.06
N LEU A 534 -22.84 22.39 6.66
CA LEU A 534 -22.88 23.59 7.50
C LEU A 534 -23.76 23.39 8.74
N TRP A 535 -24.90 22.71 8.59
CA TRP A 535 -25.74 22.29 9.71
C TRP A 535 -24.98 21.38 10.69
N MET A 536 -24.23 20.40 10.19
CA MET A 536 -23.39 19.54 11.04
C MET A 536 -22.30 20.33 11.76
N VAL A 537 -21.65 21.29 11.09
CA VAL A 537 -20.64 22.15 11.74
C VAL A 537 -21.27 22.99 12.85
N ALA A 538 -22.40 23.64 12.57
CA ALA A 538 -23.06 24.56 13.49
C ALA A 538 -23.74 23.87 14.69
N LEU A 539 -24.37 22.71 14.48
CA LEU A 539 -25.14 22.03 15.53
C LEU A 539 -24.41 20.87 16.21
N LEU A 540 -23.33 20.34 15.64
CA LEU A 540 -22.64 19.19 16.20
C LEU A 540 -21.18 19.53 16.52
N LEU A 541 -20.37 19.87 15.52
CA LEU A 541 -18.91 19.98 15.70
C LEU A 541 -18.51 21.16 16.58
N LEU A 542 -19.04 22.37 16.32
CA LEU A 542 -18.72 23.54 17.12
C LEU A 542 -19.28 23.47 18.55
N PRO A 543 -20.55 23.07 18.77
CA PRO A 543 -21.05 22.84 20.12
C PRO A 543 -20.28 21.76 20.88
N ALA A 544 -19.93 20.65 20.23
CA ALA A 544 -19.11 19.62 20.87
C ALA A 544 -17.73 20.16 21.25
N GLY A 545 -17.06 20.89 20.34
CA GLY A 545 -15.79 21.56 20.63
C GLY A 545 -15.89 22.51 21.83
N ALA A 546 -16.89 23.38 21.84
CA ALA A 546 -17.15 24.29 22.96
C ALA A 546 -17.36 23.54 24.29
N LEU A 547 -18.18 22.49 24.30
CA LEU A 547 -18.45 21.69 25.49
C LEU A 547 -17.21 20.91 25.96
N THR A 548 -16.41 20.37 25.04
CA THR A 548 -15.16 19.68 25.41
C THR A 548 -14.18 20.62 26.11
N GLN A 549 -14.12 21.88 25.71
CA GLN A 549 -13.26 22.87 26.37
C GLN A 549 -13.81 23.29 27.73
N LEU A 550 -15.13 23.41 27.88
CA LEU A 550 -15.75 23.66 29.18
C LEU A 550 -15.57 22.50 30.19
N LEU A 551 -15.39 21.28 29.70
CA LEU A 551 -15.16 20.08 30.52
C LEU A 551 -13.66 19.84 30.83
N GLY A 552 -12.76 20.59 30.19
CA GLY A 552 -11.33 20.42 30.30
C GLY A 552 -10.71 21.13 31.52
N ALA A 553 -9.59 21.82 31.28
CA ALA A 553 -8.81 22.56 32.27
C ALA A 553 -9.65 23.61 33.03
N PRO A 554 -9.23 24.04 34.23
CA PRO A 554 -9.92 25.11 34.96
C PRO A 554 -10.04 26.37 34.09
N LEU A 555 -11.28 26.84 33.93
CA LEU A 555 -11.59 28.02 33.13
C LEU A 555 -11.02 29.28 33.81
N PRO A 556 -10.47 30.23 33.04
CA PRO A 556 -9.77 31.38 33.58
C PRO A 556 -10.71 32.37 34.29
N GLU A 557 -11.97 32.47 33.85
CA GLU A 557 -12.93 33.45 34.36
C GLU A 557 -14.32 32.84 34.53
N GLY A 558 -15.03 33.22 35.59
CA GLY A 558 -16.32 32.62 35.99
C GLY A 558 -17.47 32.83 34.99
N TRP A 559 -17.38 33.83 34.10
CA TRP A 559 -18.40 34.12 33.10
C TRP A 559 -18.27 33.28 31.81
N VAL A 560 -17.13 32.63 31.57
CA VAL A 560 -16.87 31.88 30.32
C VAL A 560 -17.90 30.77 30.14
N LYS A 561 -18.10 29.96 31.19
CA LYS A 561 -19.06 28.86 31.20
C LYS A 561 -20.51 29.30 30.97
N PRO A 562 -21.08 30.24 31.74
CA PRO A 562 -22.45 30.69 31.52
C PRO A 562 -22.62 31.32 30.13
N LEU A 563 -21.67 32.13 29.65
CA LEU A 563 -21.78 32.75 28.33
C LEU A 563 -21.79 31.71 27.21
N THR A 564 -20.86 30.75 27.21
CA THR A 564 -20.81 29.68 26.21
C THR A 564 -22.12 28.88 26.19
N LEU A 565 -22.64 28.51 27.36
CA LEU A 565 -23.91 27.78 27.47
C LEU A 565 -25.11 28.58 26.97
N ALA A 566 -25.17 29.90 27.26
CA ALA A 566 -26.22 30.77 26.76
C ALA A 566 -26.22 30.87 25.23
N ILE A 567 -25.03 31.04 24.64
CA ILE A 567 -24.88 31.15 23.18
C ILE A 567 -25.27 29.83 22.50
N LEU A 568 -24.82 28.68 23.03
CA LEU A 568 -25.24 27.37 22.51
C LEU A 568 -26.75 27.18 22.66
N GLY A 569 -27.33 27.62 23.78
CA GLY A 569 -28.78 27.64 23.99
C GLY A 569 -29.50 28.44 22.91
N ALA A 570 -29.00 29.61 22.55
CA ALA A 570 -29.52 30.41 21.45
C ALA A 570 -29.39 29.70 20.09
N VAL A 571 -28.26 29.08 19.79
CA VAL A 571 -28.03 28.30 18.56
C VAL A 571 -29.07 27.19 18.40
N TYR A 572 -29.26 26.36 19.43
CA TYR A 572 -30.27 25.28 19.40
C TYR A 572 -31.70 25.81 19.42
N GLY A 573 -31.94 26.96 20.07
CA GLY A 573 -33.24 27.62 20.08
C GLY A 573 -33.65 28.07 18.68
N ILE A 574 -32.75 28.78 17.97
CA ILE A 574 -32.96 29.22 16.58
C ILE A 574 -33.22 28.01 15.67
N ALA A 575 -32.40 26.96 15.79
CA ALA A 575 -32.58 25.73 15.01
C ALA A 575 -33.90 25.01 15.32
N GLY A 576 -34.32 24.98 16.59
CA GLY A 576 -35.55 24.31 17.04
C GLY A 576 -36.84 24.97 16.55
N LEU A 577 -36.82 26.29 16.31
CA LEU A 577 -37.99 27.06 15.88
C LEU A 577 -38.43 26.75 14.43
N ARG A 578 -37.53 26.28 13.55
CA ARG A 578 -37.83 26.11 12.12
C ARG A 578 -38.49 24.78 11.72
N GLU A 579 -38.35 23.73 12.53
CA GLU A 579 -38.70 22.37 12.07
C GLU A 579 -39.53 21.54 13.07
N HIS A 580 -40.20 22.16 14.04
CA HIS A 580 -40.90 21.45 15.12
C HIS A 580 -40.01 20.40 15.84
N ARG A 581 -38.69 20.58 15.80
CA ARG A 581 -37.72 19.69 16.45
C ARG A 581 -37.67 20.00 17.93
N ARG A 582 -38.70 19.53 18.66
CA ARG A 582 -38.88 19.75 20.11
C ARG A 582 -37.63 19.40 20.91
N ALA A 583 -36.85 18.41 20.48
CA ALA A 583 -35.59 18.03 21.12
C ALA A 583 -34.57 19.18 21.19
N PHE A 584 -34.44 20.01 20.13
CA PHE A 584 -33.52 21.15 20.14
C PHE A 584 -34.02 22.30 21.03
N LEU A 585 -35.34 22.53 21.09
CA LEU A 585 -35.91 23.50 22.01
C LEU A 585 -35.74 23.08 23.48
N VAL A 586 -35.89 21.78 23.78
CA VAL A 586 -35.62 21.24 25.11
C VAL A 586 -34.14 21.41 25.46
N LEU A 587 -33.23 21.05 24.54
CA LEU A 587 -31.80 21.22 24.75
C LEU A 587 -31.42 22.70 24.95
N ALA A 588 -32.02 23.61 24.18
CA ALA A 588 -31.85 25.05 24.34
C ALA A 588 -32.28 25.52 25.73
N GLY A 589 -33.46 25.08 26.20
CA GLY A 589 -33.95 25.38 27.54
C GLY A 589 -33.00 24.86 28.63
N VAL A 590 -32.52 23.62 28.51
CA VAL A 590 -31.54 23.04 29.45
C VAL A 590 -30.24 23.85 29.48
N LEU A 591 -29.72 24.25 28.32
CA LEU A 591 -28.47 25.03 28.23
C LEU A 591 -28.64 26.45 28.80
N ILE A 592 -29.79 27.09 28.61
CA ILE A 592 -30.08 28.42 29.18
C ILE A 592 -30.23 28.33 30.70
N VAL A 593 -30.94 27.32 31.22
CA VAL A 593 -31.05 27.10 32.68
C VAL A 593 -29.68 26.78 33.28
N ALA A 594 -28.88 25.95 32.61
CA ALA A 594 -27.51 25.65 33.01
C ALA A 594 -26.64 26.92 33.01
N SER A 595 -26.79 27.79 32.01
CA SER A 595 -26.11 29.08 31.96
C SER A 595 -26.46 29.94 33.19
N VAL A 596 -27.75 30.22 33.44
CA VAL A 596 -28.19 31.05 34.56
C VAL A 596 -27.73 30.49 35.91
N THR A 597 -27.87 29.18 36.11
CA THR A 597 -27.44 28.54 37.37
C THR A 597 -25.92 28.59 37.57
N THR A 598 -25.13 28.47 36.50
CA THR A 598 -23.67 28.64 36.59
C THR A 598 -23.26 30.08 36.82
N LEU A 599 -23.98 31.06 36.26
CA LEU A 599 -23.71 32.48 36.46
C LEU A 599 -23.96 32.91 37.91
N LEU A 600 -24.98 32.37 38.58
CA LEU A 600 -25.28 32.66 39.99
C LEU A 600 -24.28 32.07 40.98
N ARG A 601 -23.48 31.08 40.55
CA ARG A 601 -22.46 30.42 41.38
C ARG A 601 -21.06 30.99 41.19
N ALA A 602 -20.83 31.63 40.05
CA ALA A 602 -19.60 32.34 39.73
C ALA A 602 -19.63 33.73 40.37
#